data_AF-A0A7V9ITE4-F1
#
_entry.id   AF-A0A7V9ITE4-F1
#
_cell.length_a   1.000
_cell.length_b   1.000
_cell.length_c   1.000
_cell.angle_alpha   90.00
_cell.angle_beta   90.00
_cell.angle_gamma   90.00
#
_symmetry.space_group_name_H-M   'P 1'
#
loop_
_entity.id
_entity.type
_entity.pdbx_description
1 polymer ?
#
loop_
_entity_poly.entity_id
_entity_poly.type
_entity_poly.pdbx_seq_one_letter_code
_entity_poly.pdbx_strand_id
1 'polypeptide(L)'
;MATIGLAYVTTQVGVEPGVELGELFWGTASVLAGAGTIGAAGLVWRIERAPRPVHVSPPPAPPPALSAARAPITRLTARENALGVLLTVLKSVAGDTWQEASAASGALRRLGDQMVVLESARAGVPPEARPGLDSALSVLRSRLEEGVSAYDRLVSAATDAVAAAAAGHGDDAGAVRRLEEAADSLTGLARGLREVPVLPR
;
A
#
# COMPACT_ATOMS: atom_id res chain seq x y z
N MET A 1 -49.96 -7.92 16.10
CA MET A 1 -48.83 -8.74 15.61
C MET A 1 -47.55 -8.23 16.26
N ALA A 2 -46.68 -9.17 16.61
CA ALA A 2 -45.57 -9.02 17.53
C ALA A 2 -44.37 -8.21 16.99
N THR A 3 -43.85 -7.35 17.88
CA THR A 3 -42.47 -7.10 18.33
C THR A 3 -41.24 -7.46 17.47
N ILE A 4 -40.18 -6.65 17.68
CA ILE A 4 -38.73 -6.76 17.39
C ILE A 4 -38.29 -5.76 16.30
N GLY A 5 -37.42 -4.77 16.51
CA GLY A 5 -36.63 -4.34 17.66
C GLY A 5 -35.48 -3.43 17.19
N LEU A 6 -35.14 -2.42 18.02
CA LEU A 6 -33.83 -1.79 18.33
C LEU A 6 -32.68 -1.90 17.28
N ALA A 7 -31.81 -0.90 17.03
CA ALA A 7 -31.30 0.14 17.90
C ALA A 7 -30.49 1.21 17.12
N TYR A 8 -30.58 2.46 17.62
CA TYR A 8 -29.53 3.47 17.80
C TYR A 8 -28.24 3.39 16.95
N VAL A 9 -27.91 4.48 16.26
CA VAL A 9 -26.80 5.37 16.69
C VAL A 9 -27.18 6.80 16.30
N THR A 10 -27.51 7.61 17.31
CA THR A 10 -27.44 9.06 17.21
C THR A 10 -26.11 9.46 17.83
N THR A 11 -25.10 9.79 17.03
CA THR A 11 -23.98 10.59 17.57
C THR A 11 -24.37 12.04 17.42
N GLN A 12 -25.08 12.50 18.45
CA GLN A 12 -25.16 13.90 18.81
C GLN A 12 -23.75 14.49 18.92
N VAL A 13 -23.43 15.44 18.05
CA VAL A 13 -22.49 16.50 18.37
C VAL A 13 -23.18 17.81 18.03
N GLY A 14 -24.32 18.05 18.70
CA GLY A 14 -24.92 19.35 18.83
C GLY A 14 -24.29 20.01 20.05
N VAL A 15 -23.19 20.72 19.84
CA VAL A 15 -22.67 21.67 20.83
C VAL A 15 -23.42 22.97 20.56
N GLU A 16 -24.37 23.32 21.43
CA GLU A 16 -24.75 24.71 21.64
C GLU A 16 -25.04 24.94 23.15
N PRO A 17 -24.57 26.06 23.72
CA PRO A 17 -24.52 26.28 25.16
C PRO A 17 -25.76 27.04 25.63
N GLY A 18 -26.63 26.37 26.39
CA GLY A 18 -27.74 26.99 27.10
C GLY A 18 -27.48 26.99 28.60
N VAL A 19 -26.82 28.02 29.12
CA VAL A 19 -26.84 28.33 30.56
C VAL A 19 -27.96 29.34 30.77
N GLU A 20 -29.16 28.84 31.05
CA GLU A 20 -30.23 29.66 31.62
C GLU A 20 -30.10 29.62 33.14
N LEU A 21 -29.74 30.80 33.66
CA LEU A 21 -29.64 31.15 35.06
C LEU A 21 -31.02 31.15 35.72
N GLY A 22 -31.12 30.49 36.87
CA GLY A 22 -32.00 30.95 37.94
C GLY A 22 -33.06 29.95 38.41
N GLU A 23 -32.66 29.07 39.33
CA GLU A 23 -33.35 28.75 40.60
C GLU A 23 -32.58 27.60 41.27
N LEU A 24 -31.48 27.90 41.96
CA LEU A 24 -31.43 28.17 43.40
C LEU A 24 -31.74 26.92 44.25
N PHE A 25 -30.70 26.18 44.66
CA PHE A 25 -30.32 26.05 46.08
C PHE A 25 -29.10 25.11 46.27
N TRP A 26 -28.10 25.62 47.01
CA TRP A 26 -26.90 24.94 47.58
C TRP A 26 -25.58 24.91 46.79
N GLY A 27 -24.83 26.03 46.88
CA GLY A 27 -23.44 25.99 47.41
C GLY A 27 -22.24 25.94 46.43
N THR A 28 -21.78 27.11 45.99
CA THR A 28 -20.36 27.60 45.88
C THR A 28 -19.25 26.65 45.35
N ALA A 29 -18.37 26.99 44.39
CA ALA A 29 -17.78 28.28 44.01
C ALA A 29 -17.28 28.27 42.55
N SER A 30 -17.36 29.42 41.88
CA SER A 30 -17.00 29.64 40.47
C SER A 30 -15.57 30.15 40.32
N VAL A 31 -14.81 29.61 39.36
CA VAL A 31 -13.59 30.25 38.83
C VAL A 31 -13.83 30.62 37.37
N LEU A 32 -13.69 31.91 37.08
CA LEU A 32 -13.75 32.50 35.74
C LEU A 32 -12.50 32.12 34.94
N ALA A 33 -12.68 31.62 33.72
CA ALA A 33 -11.64 31.63 32.70
C ALA A 33 -12.27 31.76 31.30
N GLY A 34 -12.41 33.00 30.84
CA GLY A 34 -12.58 33.30 29.42
C GLY A 34 -11.21 33.51 28.78
N ALA A 35 -10.91 32.79 27.69
CA ALA A 35 -9.87 33.12 26.71
C ALA A 35 -10.11 32.31 25.42
N GLY A 36 -10.13 32.98 24.28
CA GLY A 36 -10.73 32.52 23.03
C GLY A 36 -10.01 31.39 22.27
N THR A 37 -10.77 30.70 21.42
CA THR A 37 -10.27 29.75 20.43
C THR A 37 -10.48 30.29 19.01
N ILE A 38 -9.81 31.39 18.69
CA ILE A 38 -9.68 31.82 17.29
C ILE A 38 -8.54 31.01 16.65
N GLY A 39 -8.89 30.12 15.71
CA GLY A 39 -8.00 29.77 14.59
C GLY A 39 -7.29 28.42 14.62
N ALA A 40 -8.02 27.29 14.55
CA ALA A 40 -7.42 26.00 14.19
C ALA A 40 -7.76 25.53 12.75
N ALA A 41 -8.71 26.18 12.06
CA ALA A 41 -9.13 25.75 10.72
C ALA A 41 -8.14 26.13 9.60
N GLY A 42 -7.40 27.24 9.75
CA GLY A 42 -6.46 27.71 8.71
C GLY A 42 -5.19 26.85 8.59
N LEU A 43 -4.80 26.14 9.65
CA LEU A 43 -3.57 25.34 9.65
C LEU A 43 -3.74 24.03 8.86
N VAL A 44 -4.92 23.43 8.92
CA VAL A 44 -5.29 22.25 8.13
C VAL A 44 -5.26 22.58 6.63
N TRP A 45 -5.84 23.71 6.25
CA TRP A 45 -5.86 24.13 4.85
C TRP A 45 -4.48 24.53 4.30
N ARG A 46 -3.57 24.98 5.18
CA ARG A 46 -2.17 25.26 4.82
C ARG A 46 -1.34 23.99 4.67
N ILE A 47 -1.74 22.86 5.26
CA ILE A 47 -1.10 21.55 5.03
C ILE A 47 -1.54 20.96 3.69
N GLU A 48 -2.81 21.16 3.30
CA GLU A 48 -3.30 20.74 1.98
C GLU A 48 -2.68 21.55 0.82
N ARG A 49 -2.31 22.82 1.07
CA ARG A 49 -1.71 23.72 0.07
C ARG A 49 -0.20 23.87 0.16
N ALA A 50 0.44 23.38 1.22
CA ALA A 50 1.88 23.29 1.23
C ALA A 50 2.27 22.32 0.09
N PRO A 51 3.06 22.75 -0.91
CA PRO A 51 3.67 21.80 -1.82
C PRO A 51 4.35 20.77 -0.93
N ARG A 52 3.87 19.52 -0.96
CA ARG A 52 4.44 18.45 -0.14
C ARG A 52 5.95 18.57 -0.36
N PRO A 53 6.76 18.76 0.70
CA PRO A 53 8.19 18.61 0.52
C PRO A 53 8.32 17.26 -0.14
N VAL A 54 8.82 17.27 -1.38
CA VAL A 54 9.12 16.04 -2.09
C VAL A 54 10.21 15.45 -1.23
N HIS A 55 9.82 14.61 -0.27
CA HIS A 55 10.72 13.63 0.29
C HIS A 55 11.10 12.80 -0.92
N VAL A 56 12.19 13.21 -1.56
CA VAL A 56 12.97 12.36 -2.42
C VAL A 56 13.49 11.31 -1.46
N SER A 57 12.65 10.31 -1.20
CA SER A 57 13.08 9.14 -0.45
C SER A 57 14.33 8.67 -1.17
N PRO A 58 15.48 8.56 -0.48
CA PRO A 58 16.67 8.03 -1.10
C PRO A 58 16.30 6.70 -1.76
N PRO A 59 16.84 6.40 -2.95
CA PRO A 59 16.51 5.17 -3.66
C PRO A 59 16.65 4.01 -2.68
N PRO A 60 15.63 3.13 -2.58
CA PRO A 60 15.60 2.10 -1.55
C PRO A 60 16.89 1.28 -1.63
N ALA A 61 17.61 1.23 -0.51
CA ALA A 61 18.88 0.54 -0.44
C ALA A 61 18.66 -0.92 -0.87
N PRO A 62 19.52 -1.47 -1.73
CA PRO A 62 19.31 -2.83 -2.20
C PRO A 62 19.52 -3.80 -1.02
N PRO A 63 18.82 -4.95 -0.99
CA PRO A 63 18.91 -5.89 0.13
C PRO A 63 20.36 -6.31 0.41
N PRO A 64 20.71 -6.71 1.65
CA PRO A 64 22.05 -7.21 1.96
C PRO A 64 22.52 -8.30 0.97
N ALA A 65 23.81 -8.37 0.67
CA ALA A 65 24.34 -9.25 -0.37
C ALA A 65 24.06 -10.74 -0.11
N LEU A 66 23.95 -11.13 1.16
CA LEU A 66 23.71 -12.52 1.59
C LEU A 66 22.21 -12.86 1.76
N SER A 67 21.31 -11.88 1.62
CA SER A 67 19.88 -12.09 1.82
C SER A 67 19.27 -12.85 0.64
N ALA A 68 18.37 -13.80 0.92
CA ALA A 68 17.67 -14.55 -0.12
C ALA A 68 16.76 -13.65 -0.97
N ALA A 69 16.36 -12.48 -0.46
CA ALA A 69 15.58 -11.50 -1.21
C ALA A 69 16.41 -10.73 -2.27
N ARG A 70 17.75 -10.83 -2.27
CA ARG A 70 18.60 -10.02 -3.15
C ARG A 70 18.34 -10.29 -4.63
N ALA A 71 18.35 -11.55 -5.04
CA ALA A 71 18.14 -11.95 -6.42
C ALA A 71 16.75 -11.55 -6.96
N PRO A 72 15.62 -11.87 -6.29
CA PRO A 72 14.31 -11.46 -6.77
C PRO A 72 14.12 -9.94 -6.82
N ILE A 73 14.60 -9.17 -5.83
CA ILE A 73 14.46 -7.71 -5.83
C ILE A 73 15.32 -7.05 -6.93
N THR A 74 16.49 -7.60 -7.23
CA THR A 74 17.34 -7.13 -8.34
C THR A 74 16.64 -7.35 -9.68
N ARG A 75 16.07 -8.55 -9.87
CA ARG A 75 15.26 -8.87 -11.07
C ARG A 75 14.04 -7.96 -11.18
N LEU A 76 13.29 -7.76 -10.09
CA LEU A 76 12.16 -6.84 -10.05
C LEU A 76 12.56 -5.43 -10.51
N THR A 77 13.67 -4.90 -9.99
CA THR A 77 14.17 -3.56 -10.37
C THR A 77 14.49 -3.49 -11.86
N ALA A 78 15.12 -4.53 -12.43
CA ALA A 78 15.37 -4.58 -13.88
C ALA A 78 14.06 -4.59 -14.69
N ARG A 79 13.03 -5.28 -14.21
CA ARG A 79 11.71 -5.35 -14.85
C ARG A 79 10.90 -4.06 -14.71
N GLU A 80 10.97 -3.39 -13.58
CA GLU A 80 10.36 -2.06 -13.38
C GLU A 80 10.89 -1.07 -14.41
N ASN A 81 12.22 -1.06 -14.61
CA ASN A 81 12.85 -0.19 -15.60
C ASN A 81 12.40 -0.54 -17.03
N ALA A 82 12.36 -1.84 -17.38
CA ALA A 82 11.90 -2.28 -18.70
C ALA A 82 10.44 -1.92 -18.94
N LEU A 83 9.55 -2.16 -17.97
CA LEU A 83 8.14 -1.82 -18.07
C LEU A 83 7.95 -0.31 -18.21
N GLY A 84 8.69 0.50 -17.45
CA GLY A 84 8.64 1.95 -17.55
C GLY A 84 8.89 2.44 -18.98
N VAL A 85 9.91 1.88 -19.66
CA VAL A 85 10.17 2.20 -21.08
C VAL A 85 9.02 1.74 -21.98
N LEU A 86 8.52 0.51 -21.82
CA LEU A 86 7.43 -0.01 -22.66
C LEU A 86 6.14 0.82 -22.54
N LEU A 87 5.77 1.22 -21.31
CA LEU A 87 4.57 2.01 -21.07
C LEU A 87 4.67 3.44 -21.66
N THR A 88 5.88 4.01 -21.80
CA THR A 88 6.05 5.29 -22.50
C THR A 88 5.71 5.21 -23.99
N VAL A 89 5.90 4.03 -24.59
CA VAL A 89 5.55 3.78 -26.00
C VAL A 89 4.04 3.57 -26.14
N LEU A 90 3.43 2.79 -25.23
CA LEU A 90 2.00 2.47 -25.27
C LEU A 90 1.09 3.67 -24.93
N LYS A 91 1.58 4.68 -24.20
CA LYS A 91 0.85 5.90 -23.84
C LYS A 91 -0.57 5.62 -23.33
N SER A 92 -1.61 5.99 -24.09
CA SER A 92 -3.02 5.85 -23.69
C SER A 92 -3.48 4.40 -23.59
N VAL A 93 -2.82 3.47 -24.28
CA VAL A 93 -3.13 2.03 -24.21
C VAL A 93 -2.72 1.44 -22.86
N ALA A 94 -1.79 2.09 -22.15
CA ALA A 94 -1.33 1.64 -20.85
C ALA A 94 -2.34 1.87 -19.71
N GLY A 95 -3.43 2.62 -19.93
CA GLY A 95 -4.48 2.87 -18.92
C GLY A 95 -3.92 3.10 -17.50
N ASP A 96 -4.44 2.34 -16.54
CA ASP A 96 -4.01 2.36 -15.13
C ASP A 96 -2.84 1.38 -14.83
N THR A 97 -2.30 0.68 -15.84
CA THR A 97 -1.25 -0.35 -15.67
C THR A 97 -0.01 0.19 -14.95
N TRP A 98 0.33 1.48 -15.12
CA TRP A 98 1.44 2.09 -14.39
C TRP A 98 1.18 2.11 -12.88
N GLN A 99 -0.04 2.50 -12.47
CA GLN A 99 -0.42 2.60 -11.06
C GLN A 99 -0.46 1.20 -10.42
N GLU A 100 -0.99 0.23 -11.15
CA GLU A 100 -1.08 -1.17 -10.71
C GLU A 100 0.30 -1.81 -10.54
N ALA A 101 1.19 -1.64 -11.52
CA ALA A 101 2.57 -2.11 -11.44
C ALA A 101 3.33 -1.43 -10.29
N SER A 102 3.10 -0.14 -10.05
CA SER A 102 3.69 0.60 -8.93
C SER A 102 3.19 0.09 -7.57
N ALA A 103 1.89 -0.18 -7.44
CA ALA A 103 1.33 -0.73 -6.21
C ALA A 103 1.88 -2.14 -5.92
N ALA A 104 1.99 -2.97 -6.96
CA ALA A 104 2.52 -4.32 -6.86
C ALA A 104 4.01 -4.36 -6.52
N SER A 105 4.84 -3.59 -7.22
CA SER A 105 6.26 -3.45 -6.89
C SER A 105 6.47 -2.99 -5.44
N GLY A 106 5.68 -2.02 -4.97
CA GLY A 106 5.69 -1.60 -3.57
C GLY A 106 5.36 -2.74 -2.60
N ALA A 107 4.41 -3.63 -2.94
CA ALA A 107 4.10 -4.81 -2.13
C ALA A 107 5.23 -5.84 -2.11
N LEU A 108 5.85 -6.11 -3.26
CA LEU A 108 6.98 -7.05 -3.37
C LEU A 108 8.22 -6.54 -2.62
N ARG A 109 8.50 -5.25 -2.67
CA ARG A 109 9.59 -4.64 -1.90
C ARG A 109 9.37 -4.78 -0.40
N ARG A 110 8.14 -4.56 0.09
CA ARG A 110 7.80 -4.80 1.51
C ARG A 110 8.00 -6.26 1.92
N LEU A 111 7.69 -7.24 1.06
CA LEU A 111 8.01 -8.65 1.35
C LEU A 111 9.52 -8.88 1.44
N GLY A 112 10.30 -8.30 0.53
CA GLY A 112 11.76 -8.35 0.59
C GLY A 112 12.31 -7.79 1.89
N ASP A 113 11.78 -6.65 2.35
CA ASP A 113 12.17 -6.04 3.63
C ASP A 113 11.82 -6.94 4.82
N GLN A 114 10.63 -7.55 4.82
CA GLN A 114 10.22 -8.50 5.87
C GLN A 114 11.14 -9.73 5.92
N MET A 115 11.56 -10.26 4.76
CA MET A 115 12.51 -11.36 4.71
C MET A 115 13.85 -10.97 5.36
N VAL A 116 14.39 -9.80 5.03
CA VAL A 116 15.66 -9.32 5.62
C VAL A 116 15.57 -9.17 7.14
N VAL A 117 14.43 -8.68 7.65
CA VAL A 117 14.19 -8.57 9.10
C VAL A 117 14.17 -9.96 9.75
N LEU A 118 13.49 -10.94 9.16
CA LEU A 118 13.41 -12.30 9.70
C LEU A 118 14.74 -13.06 9.60
N GLU A 119 15.49 -12.88 8.51
CA GLU A 119 16.85 -13.42 8.37
C GLU A 119 17.79 -12.86 9.44
N SER A 120 17.66 -11.57 9.75
CA SER A 120 18.42 -10.92 10.83
C SER A 120 18.03 -11.45 12.20
N ALA A 121 16.72 -11.63 12.45
CA ALA A 121 16.22 -12.22 13.69
C ALA A 121 16.72 -13.66 13.89
N ARG A 122 16.77 -14.46 12.81
CA ARG A 122 17.25 -15.85 12.82
C ARG A 122 18.64 -16.00 13.43
N ALA A 123 19.53 -15.03 13.20
CA ALA A 123 20.89 -15.07 13.70
C ALA A 123 20.97 -15.06 15.25
N GLY A 124 19.97 -14.49 15.93
CA GLY A 124 19.92 -14.37 17.39
C GLY A 124 19.03 -15.39 18.10
N VAL A 125 18.33 -16.27 17.37
CA VAL A 125 17.30 -17.17 17.91
C VAL A 125 17.91 -18.52 18.33
N PRO A 126 17.48 -19.10 19.48
CA PRO A 126 17.94 -20.41 19.93
C PRO A 126 17.58 -21.53 18.93
N PRO A 127 18.37 -22.61 18.85
CA PRO A 127 18.21 -23.65 17.82
C PRO A 127 16.81 -24.23 17.69
N GLU A 128 16.08 -24.32 18.79
CA GLU A 128 14.75 -24.93 18.89
C GLU A 128 13.68 -24.12 18.15
N ALA A 129 13.85 -22.79 18.06
CA ALA A 129 12.91 -21.89 17.38
C ALA A 129 13.26 -21.63 15.91
N ARG A 130 14.43 -22.10 15.44
CA ARG A 130 14.87 -21.94 14.04
C ARG A 130 13.96 -22.62 13.00
N PRO A 131 13.44 -23.84 13.22
CA PRO A 131 12.61 -24.52 12.21
C PRO A 131 11.34 -23.74 11.86
N GLY A 132 10.68 -23.12 12.84
CA GLY A 132 9.49 -22.29 12.61
C GLY A 132 9.81 -21.05 11.76
N LEU A 133 10.95 -20.42 12.03
CA LEU A 133 11.42 -19.25 11.28
C LEU A 133 11.86 -19.61 9.86
N ASP A 134 12.54 -20.76 9.69
CA ASP A 134 12.95 -21.27 8.38
C ASP A 134 11.74 -21.59 7.49
N SER A 135 10.67 -22.13 8.08
CA SER A 135 9.38 -22.33 7.39
C SER A 135 8.78 -20.99 6.94
N ALA A 136 8.72 -20.00 7.83
CA ALA A 136 8.21 -18.67 7.50
C ALA A 136 9.02 -17.98 6.39
N LEU A 137 10.35 -18.05 6.46
CA LEU A 137 11.25 -17.54 5.41
C LEU A 137 11.05 -18.25 4.08
N SER A 138 10.82 -19.57 4.08
CA SER A 138 10.52 -20.34 2.87
C SER A 138 9.22 -19.88 2.20
N VAL A 139 8.17 -19.66 2.99
CA VAL A 139 6.87 -19.15 2.50
C VAL A 139 7.01 -17.74 1.90
N LEU A 140 7.71 -16.84 2.60
CA LEU A 140 7.94 -15.48 2.10
C LEU A 140 8.74 -15.49 0.79
N ARG A 141 9.77 -16.34 0.70
CA ARG A 141 10.55 -16.50 -0.52
C ARG A 141 9.69 -16.99 -1.68
N SER A 142 8.85 -18.01 -1.47
CA SER A 142 7.94 -18.50 -2.52
C SER A 142 7.03 -17.40 -3.03
N ARG A 143 6.40 -16.65 -2.12
CA ARG A 143 5.51 -15.54 -2.47
C ARG A 143 6.21 -14.41 -3.21
N LEU A 144 7.44 -14.07 -2.81
CA LEU A 144 8.24 -13.07 -3.50
C LEU A 144 8.58 -13.53 -4.93
N GLU A 145 8.98 -14.79 -5.10
CA GLU A 145 9.28 -15.38 -6.41
C GLU A 145 8.06 -15.45 -7.33
N GLU A 146 6.91 -15.88 -6.80
CA GLU A 146 5.63 -15.90 -7.51
C GLU A 146 5.22 -14.49 -7.96
N GLY A 147 5.36 -13.50 -7.06
CA GLY A 147 5.05 -12.11 -7.36
C GLY A 147 5.97 -11.49 -8.41
N VAL A 148 7.28 -11.75 -8.34
CA VAL A 148 8.23 -11.32 -9.38
C VAL A 148 7.94 -12.02 -10.72
N SER A 149 7.55 -13.29 -10.70
CA SER A 149 7.16 -14.02 -11.91
C SER A 149 5.85 -13.49 -12.52
N ALA A 150 4.91 -13.01 -11.71
CA ALA A 150 3.72 -12.30 -12.20
C ALA A 150 4.10 -10.98 -12.87
N TYR A 151 5.05 -10.24 -12.29
CA TYR A 151 5.59 -9.01 -12.87
C TYR A 151 6.32 -9.29 -14.20
N ASP A 152 7.08 -10.38 -14.29
CA ASP A 152 7.71 -10.83 -15.54
C ASP A 152 6.66 -11.05 -16.65
N ARG A 153 5.52 -11.66 -16.33
CA ARG A 153 4.41 -11.86 -17.29
C ARG A 153 3.80 -10.53 -17.77
N LEU A 154 3.66 -9.55 -16.87
CA LEU A 154 3.20 -8.21 -17.24
C LEU A 154 4.15 -7.54 -18.24
N VAL A 155 5.46 -7.64 -18.01
CA VAL A 155 6.48 -7.09 -18.94
C VAL A 155 6.42 -7.77 -20.30
N SER A 156 6.24 -9.10 -20.33
CA SER A 156 6.07 -9.83 -21.59
C SER A 156 4.82 -9.38 -22.34
N ALA A 157 3.69 -9.23 -21.66
CA ALA A 157 2.44 -8.74 -22.27
C ALA A 157 2.59 -7.31 -22.81
N ALA A 158 3.28 -6.43 -22.07
CA ALA A 158 3.58 -5.07 -22.54
C ALA A 158 4.51 -5.08 -23.77
N THR A 159 5.46 -6.01 -23.83
CA THR A 159 6.35 -6.18 -24.99
C THR A 159 5.56 -6.63 -26.21
N ASP A 160 4.65 -7.59 -26.05
CA ASP A 160 3.76 -8.05 -27.14
C ASP A 160 2.87 -6.91 -27.65
N ALA A 161 2.31 -6.09 -26.75
CA ALA A 161 1.50 -4.92 -27.12
C ALA A 161 2.32 -3.88 -27.90
N VAL A 162 3.56 -3.60 -27.48
CA VAL A 162 4.46 -2.71 -28.21
C VAL A 162 4.81 -3.29 -29.59
N ALA A 163 5.05 -4.61 -29.69
CA ALA A 163 5.34 -5.26 -30.96
C ALA A 163 4.14 -5.20 -31.93
N ALA A 164 2.92 -5.43 -31.44
CA ALA A 164 1.70 -5.29 -32.22
C ALA A 164 1.51 -3.84 -32.72
N ALA A 165 1.75 -2.86 -31.85
CA ALA A 165 1.71 -1.45 -32.22
C ALA A 165 2.74 -1.07 -33.30
N ALA A 166 3.96 -1.59 -33.19
CA ALA A 166 5.01 -1.38 -34.20
C ALA A 166 4.67 -2.01 -35.55
N ALA A 167 3.91 -3.11 -35.57
CA ALA A 167 3.44 -3.76 -36.79
C ALA A 167 2.25 -3.04 -37.46
N GLY A 168 1.79 -1.91 -36.93
CA GLY A 168 0.60 -1.20 -37.41
C GLY A 168 -0.72 -1.76 -36.90
N HIS A 169 -0.67 -2.69 -35.94
CA HIS A 169 -1.82 -3.26 -35.23
C HIS A 169 -1.94 -2.65 -33.82
N GLY A 170 -1.82 -1.32 -33.71
CA GLY A 170 -1.86 -0.58 -32.43
C GLY A 170 -3.11 -0.80 -31.61
N ASP A 171 -4.21 -1.14 -32.26
CA ASP A 171 -5.49 -1.47 -31.63
C ASP A 171 -5.77 -2.99 -31.62
N ASP A 172 -4.74 -3.84 -31.66
CA ASP A 172 -4.91 -5.29 -31.48
C ASP A 172 -5.51 -5.58 -30.10
N ALA A 173 -6.84 -5.73 -30.08
CA ALA A 173 -7.63 -6.03 -28.89
C ALA A 173 -7.11 -7.28 -28.15
N GLY A 174 -6.47 -8.22 -28.86
CA GLY A 174 -5.88 -9.40 -28.25
C GLY A 174 -4.61 -9.09 -27.44
N ALA A 175 -3.79 -8.14 -27.88
CA ALA A 175 -2.59 -7.73 -27.17
C ALA A 175 -2.91 -6.81 -25.98
N VAL A 176 -3.85 -5.87 -26.16
CA VAL A 176 -4.35 -5.00 -25.09
C VAL A 176 -5.01 -5.82 -23.98
N ARG A 177 -5.88 -6.78 -24.32
CA ARG A 177 -6.52 -7.64 -23.33
C ARG A 177 -5.53 -8.49 -22.52
N ARG A 178 -4.46 -9.00 -23.15
CA ARG A 178 -3.40 -9.73 -22.43
C ARG A 178 -2.64 -8.85 -21.44
N LEU A 179 -2.44 -7.57 -21.78
CA LEU A 179 -1.84 -6.59 -20.88
C LEU A 179 -2.74 -6.34 -19.67
N GLU A 180 -4.03 -6.10 -19.91
CA GLU A 180 -5.04 -5.91 -18.86
C GLU A 180 -5.15 -7.14 -17.95
N GLU A 181 -5.29 -8.34 -18.51
CA GLU A 181 -5.35 -9.60 -17.75
C GLU A 181 -4.11 -9.80 -16.87
N ALA A 182 -2.92 -9.47 -17.37
CA ALA A 182 -1.68 -9.55 -16.61
C ALA A 182 -1.62 -8.51 -15.47
N ALA A 183 -2.13 -7.30 -15.72
CA ALA A 183 -2.16 -6.22 -14.75
C ALA A 183 -3.20 -6.50 -13.63
N ASP A 184 -4.37 -7.02 -13.99
CA ASP A 184 -5.40 -7.50 -13.06
C ASP A 184 -4.88 -8.64 -12.18
N SER A 185 -4.20 -9.62 -12.78
CA SER A 185 -3.59 -10.73 -12.04
C SER A 185 -2.57 -10.21 -11.02
N LEU A 186 -1.74 -9.25 -11.41
CA LEU A 186 -0.75 -8.63 -10.54
C LEU A 186 -1.41 -7.83 -9.41
N THR A 187 -2.50 -7.13 -9.71
CA THR A 187 -3.30 -6.39 -8.72
C THR A 187 -3.95 -7.33 -7.71
N GLY A 188 -4.53 -8.44 -8.17
CA GLY A 188 -5.06 -9.49 -7.31
C GLY A 188 -4.00 -10.07 -6.36
N LEU A 189 -2.81 -10.35 -6.89
CA LEU A 189 -1.68 -10.81 -6.09
C LEU A 189 -1.24 -9.73 -5.08
N ALA A 190 -1.09 -8.47 -5.49
CA ALA A 190 -0.71 -7.38 -4.60
C ALA A 190 -1.73 -7.11 -3.48
N ARG A 191 -3.02 -7.37 -3.71
CA ARG A 191 -4.05 -7.37 -2.65
C ARG A 191 -3.83 -8.54 -1.69
N GLY A 192 -3.70 -9.77 -2.20
CA GLY A 192 -3.44 -10.95 -1.37
C GLY A 192 -2.15 -10.85 -0.53
N LEU A 193 -1.11 -10.20 -1.04
CA LEU A 193 0.12 -9.94 -0.29
C LEU A 193 -0.06 -8.95 0.87
N ARG A 194 -1.03 -8.03 0.79
CA ARG A 194 -1.35 -7.08 1.88
C ARG A 194 -2.22 -7.70 2.96
N GLU A 195 -3.02 -8.70 2.61
CA GLU A 195 -3.92 -9.39 3.53
C GLU A 195 -3.19 -10.34 4.48
N VAL A 196 -1.91 -10.61 4.27
CA VAL A 196 -1.09 -11.44 5.16
C VAL A 196 -1.01 -10.75 6.53
N PRO A 197 -1.65 -11.30 7.57
CA PRO A 197 -1.67 -10.67 8.87
C PRO A 197 -0.25 -10.61 9.42
N VAL A 198 0.19 -9.41 9.80
CA VAL A 198 1.26 -9.27 10.79
C VAL A 198 0.79 -10.05 12.02
N LEU A 199 1.47 -11.14 12.35
CA LEU A 199 1.12 -11.99 13.50
C LEU A 199 0.83 -11.11 14.73
N PRO A 200 -0.32 -11.29 15.41
CA PRO A 200 -0.56 -10.61 16.67
C PRO A 200 0.52 -11.02 17.68
N ARG A 201 1.07 -10.01 18.37
CA ARG A 201 2.09 -10.16 19.41
C ARG A 201 1.53 -10.87 20.64
#